data_AF-A0A5D2CNB0-F1
#
_entry.id   AF-A0A5D2CNB0-F1
#
_cell.length_a   1.000
_cell.length_b   1.000
_cell.length_c   1.000
_cell.angle_alpha   90.00
_cell.angle_beta   90.00
_cell.angle_gamma   90.00
#
_symmetry.space_group_name_H-M   'P 1'
#
loop_
_entity.id
_entity.type
_entity.pdbx_description
1 polymer ?
#
loop_
_entity_poly.entity_id
_entity_poly.type
_entity_poly.pdbx_seq_one_letter_code
_entity_poly.pdbx_strand_id
1 'polypeptide(L)'
;MVTEGKIVDGCGIRVIRNGRTVHVGVLDSLRRVKEIVKEVNVGLECGMGVEDYDRWQEGDILEAFNIVQKKRTLEEASASMAAALEGVGVEL
;
A
#
# COMPACT_ATOMS: atom_id res chain seq x y z
N MET A 1 -8.01 5.21 -12.51
CA MET A 1 -9.04 5.30 -11.44
C MET A 1 -8.64 4.41 -10.28
N VAL A 2 -8.98 4.78 -9.04
CA VAL A 2 -8.74 3.93 -7.86
C VAL A 2 -9.69 2.73 -7.89
N THR A 3 -9.14 1.51 -7.93
CA THR A 3 -9.92 0.26 -8.01
C THR A 3 -10.32 -0.24 -6.63
N GLU A 4 -9.43 -0.15 -5.64
CA GLU A 4 -9.66 -0.66 -4.30
C GLU A 4 -9.06 0.27 -3.25
N GLY A 5 -9.72 0.32 -2.08
CA GLY A 5 -9.27 1.12 -0.94
C GLY A 5 -9.22 2.62 -1.23
N LYS A 6 -8.07 3.21 -0.93
CA LYS A 6 -7.82 4.64 -1.06
C LYS A 6 -6.34 4.94 -1.22
N ILE A 7 -6.03 6.07 -1.85
CA ILE A 7 -4.67 6.58 -2.02
C ILE A 7 -4.51 7.83 -1.18
N VAL A 8 -3.43 7.90 -0.41
CA VAL A 8 -3.12 9.03 0.46
C VAL A 8 -1.84 9.69 -0.03
N ASP A 9 -1.80 11.01 -0.02
CA ASP A 9 -0.63 11.80 -0.37
C ASP A 9 0.59 11.40 0.49
N GLY A 10 1.78 11.32 -0.11
CA GLY A 10 3.01 10.89 0.57
C GLY A 10 3.08 9.40 0.96
N CYS A 11 2.14 8.55 0.53
CA CYS A 11 2.25 7.11 0.74
C CYS A 11 3.33 6.48 -0.15
N GLY A 12 3.76 5.26 0.21
CA GLY A 12 4.62 4.46 -0.67
C GLY A 12 3.83 3.92 -1.85
N ILE A 13 4.41 3.95 -3.05
CA ILE A 13 3.82 3.40 -4.27
C ILE A 13 4.73 2.31 -4.82
N ARG A 14 4.11 1.18 -5.18
CA ARG A 14 4.74 0.09 -5.91
C ARG A 14 4.10 -0.01 -7.29
N VAL A 15 4.93 -0.01 -8.32
CA VAL A 15 4.50 -0.18 -9.70
C VAL A 15 4.74 -1.63 -10.10
N ILE A 16 3.68 -2.30 -10.53
CA ILE A 16 3.70 -3.70 -10.95
C ILE A 16 3.35 -3.77 -12.44
N ARG A 17 4.25 -4.35 -13.23
CA ARG A 17 4.08 -4.57 -14.67
C ARG A 17 4.28 -6.03 -15.00
N ASN A 18 3.33 -6.64 -15.70
CA ASN A 18 3.38 -8.06 -16.06
C ASN A 18 3.65 -8.97 -14.85
N GLY A 19 3.06 -8.64 -13.69
CA GLY A 19 3.22 -9.39 -12.44
C GLY A 19 4.57 -9.20 -11.72
N ARG A 20 5.43 -8.27 -12.16
CA ARG A 20 6.72 -7.97 -11.51
C ARG A 20 6.78 -6.53 -11.04
N THR A 21 7.39 -6.30 -9.89
CA THR A 21 7.68 -4.95 -9.40
C THR A 21 8.74 -4.29 -10.27
N VAL A 22 8.39 -3.18 -10.91
CA VAL A 22 9.32 -2.39 -11.74
C VAL A 22 9.86 -1.15 -11.02
N HIS A 23 9.12 -0.63 -10.05
CA HIS A 23 9.55 0.51 -9.25
C HIS A 23 8.90 0.48 -7.86
N VAL A 24 9.61 1.01 -6.88
CA VAL A 24 9.11 1.30 -5.54
C VAL A 24 9.59 2.70 -5.18
N GLY A 25 8.66 3.59 -4.86
CA GLY A 25 8.96 4.98 -4.53
C GLY A 25 7.92 5.57 -3.59
N VAL A 26 7.99 6.88 -3.39
CA VAL A 26 7.01 7.65 -2.61
C VAL A 26 6.14 8.46 -3.58
N LEU A 27 4.87 8.61 -3.24
CA LEU A 27 3.93 9.47 -3.96
C LEU A 27 4.30 10.93 -3.71
N ASP A 28 4.82 11.60 -4.75
CA ASP A 28 5.23 13.01 -4.71
C ASP A 28 4.04 13.96 -4.82
N SER A 29 3.05 13.61 -5.63
CA SER A 29 1.86 14.45 -5.79
C SER A 29 0.61 13.66 -6.11
N LEU A 30 -0.50 14.05 -5.47
CA LEU A 30 -1.83 13.53 -5.74
C LEU A 30 -2.78 14.65 -6.14
N ARG A 31 -3.35 14.56 -7.34
CA ARG A 31 -4.23 15.59 -7.89
C ARG A 31 -5.55 15.01 -8.39
N ARG A 32 -6.65 15.72 -8.14
CA ARG A 32 -7.92 15.50 -8.83
C ARG A 32 -8.22 16.71 -9.70
N VAL A 33 -8.34 16.48 -11.00
CA VAL A 33 -8.55 17.54 -11.99
C VAL A 33 -7.40 18.58 -11.92
N LYS A 34 -7.59 19.70 -11.21
CA LYS A 34 -6.58 20.76 -11.04
C LYS A 34 -6.20 21.00 -9.58
N GLU A 35 -6.80 20.27 -8.65
CA GLU A 35 -6.62 20.48 -7.21
C GLU A 35 -5.70 19.43 -6.62
N ILE A 36 -4.79 19.86 -5.74
CA ILE A 36 -3.98 18.96 -4.91
C ILE A 36 -4.86 18.45 -3.79
N VAL A 37 -4.90 17.14 -3.59
CA VAL A 37 -5.76 16.50 -2.59
C VAL A 37 -4.95 15.60 -1.67
N LYS A 38 -5.41 15.44 -0.43
CA LYS A 38 -4.76 14.58 0.55
C LYS A 38 -5.07 13.11 0.37
N GLU A 39 -6.25 12.80 -0.18
CA GLU A 39 -6.76 11.45 -0.29
C GLU A 39 -7.70 11.32 -1.48
N VAL A 40 -7.67 10.15 -2.14
CA VAL A 40 -8.59 9.78 -3.23
C VAL A 40 -9.19 8.42 -2.91
N ASN A 41 -10.51 8.37 -2.86
CA ASN A 41 -11.28 7.15 -2.60
C ASN A 41 -11.50 6.32 -3.86
N VAL A 42 -11.86 5.05 -3.66
CA VAL A 42 -12.31 4.13 -4.71
C VAL A 42 -13.36 4.74 -5.65
N GLY A 43 -13.27 4.38 -6.93
CA GLY A 43 -14.19 4.85 -7.97
C GLY A 43 -13.94 6.28 -8.44
N LEU A 44 -12.91 6.95 -7.93
CA LEU A 44 -12.53 8.29 -8.34
C LEU A 44 -11.25 8.27 -9.20
N GLU A 45 -11.23 9.14 -10.19
CA GLU A 45 -10.03 9.42 -10.97
C GLU A 45 -9.14 10.45 -10.28
N CYS A 46 -7.84 10.24 -10.42
CA CYS A 46 -6.78 11.09 -9.93
C CYS A 46 -5.55 10.99 -10.83
N GLY A 47 -4.82 12.09 -10.95
CA GLY A 47 -3.44 12.10 -11.42
C GLY A 47 -2.48 11.92 -10.25
N MET A 48 -1.38 11.22 -10.48
CA MET A 48 -0.37 10.93 -9.48
C MET A 48 1.03 11.07 -10.07
N GLY A 49 1.93 11.65 -9.28
CA GLY A 49 3.37 11.68 -9.54
C GLY A 49 4.10 10.83 -8.49
N VAL A 50 5.07 10.03 -8.93
CA VAL A 50 5.92 9.22 -8.05
C VAL A 50 7.34 9.72 -8.18
N GLU A 51 8.04 9.82 -7.06
CA GLU A 51 9.44 10.24 -7.03
C GLU A 51 10.31 9.37 -7.95
N ASP A 52 11.17 10.04 -8.72
CA ASP A 52 12.14 9.46 -9.66
C ASP A 52 11.55 8.45 -10.66
N TYR A 53 10.29 8.63 -11.08
CA TYR A 53 9.61 7.70 -11.99
C TYR A 53 8.74 8.34 -13.07
N ASP A 54 9.21 8.27 -14.31
CA ASP A 54 8.51 8.78 -15.51
C ASP A 54 8.13 7.68 -16.52
N ARG A 55 8.48 6.41 -16.27
CA ARG A 55 8.35 5.31 -17.25
C ARG A 55 6.99 4.59 -17.18
N TRP A 56 5.91 5.37 -17.12
CA TRP A 56 4.53 4.89 -17.09
C TRP A 56 4.14 4.14 -18.37
N GLN A 57 3.44 3.02 -18.22
CA GLN A 57 2.87 2.26 -19.34
C GLN A 57 1.42 1.88 -19.05
N GLU A 58 0.62 1.78 -20.11
CA GLU A 58 -0.72 1.23 -20.00
C GLU A 58 -0.66 -0.21 -19.48
N GLY A 59 -1.55 -0.55 -18.55
CA GLY A 59 -1.57 -1.85 -17.88
C GLY A 59 -0.68 -1.96 -16.63
N ASP A 60 0.03 -0.89 -16.25
CA ASP A 60 0.68 -0.83 -14.94
C ASP A 60 -0.36 -0.89 -13.80
N ILE A 61 -0.11 -1.75 -12.82
CA ILE A 61 -0.88 -1.85 -11.59
C ILE A 61 -0.13 -1.13 -10.48
N LEU A 62 -0.84 -0.26 -9.75
CA LEU A 62 -0.27 0.59 -8.71
C LEU A 62 -0.79 0.16 -7.34
N GLU A 63 0.12 -0.26 -6.47
CA GLU A 63 -0.19 -0.60 -5.08
C GLU A 63 0.33 0.50 -4.15
N ALA A 64 -0.60 1.13 -3.42
CA ALA A 64 -0.27 2.07 -2.36
C ALA A 64 -0.08 1.34 -1.02
N PHE A 65 0.96 1.70 -0.28
CA PHE A 65 1.26 1.10 1.02
C PHE A 65 1.77 2.14 2.03
N ASN A 66 1.50 1.87 3.31
CA ASN A 66 2.01 2.68 4.41
C ASN A 66 3.12 1.92 5.14
N ILE A 67 4.21 2.62 5.45
CA ILE A 67 5.30 2.07 6.25
C ILE A 67 4.99 2.35 7.71
N VAL A 68 4.73 1.30 8.49
CA VAL A 68 4.51 1.40 9.93
C VAL A 68 5.74 0.84 10.64
N GLN A 69 6.45 1.70 11.38
CA GLN A 69 7.56 1.25 12.22
C GLN A 69 7.04 0.66 13.52
N LYS A 70 7.16 -0.65 13.67
CA LYS A 70 6.83 -1.35 14.92
C LYS A 70 8.09 -1.57 15.75
N LYS A 71 8.11 -1.08 16.99
CA LYS A 71 9.15 -1.45 17.96
C LYS A 71 8.92 -2.90 18.38
N ARG A 72 9.93 -3.75 18.22
CA ARG A 72 9.87 -5.13 18.69
C ARG A 72 9.84 -5.13 20.23
N THR A 73 8.74 -5.57 20.82
CA THR A 73 8.63 -5.87 22.25
C THR A 73 8.38 -7.36 22.45
N LEU A 74 8.98 -7.94 23.49
CA LEU A 74 8.93 -9.38 23.77
C LEU A 74 7.51 -9.89 24.10
N GLU A 75 6.59 -9.03 24.53
CA GLU A 75 5.18 -9.38 24.79
C GLU A 75 4.39 -9.76 23.53
N GLU A 76 4.72 -9.22 22.36
CA GLU A 76 3.96 -9.51 21.13
C GLU A 76 4.28 -10.91 20.55
N ALA A 77 5.46 -11.45 20.90
CA ALA A 77 5.85 -12.81 20.52
C ALA A 77 5.10 -13.88 21.33
N SER A 78 4.77 -13.62 22.59
CA SER A 78 3.96 -14.55 23.40
C SER A 78 2.48 -14.48 23.05
N ALA A 79 1.95 -13.30 22.70
CA ALA A 79 0.55 -13.14 22.28
C ALA A 79 0.25 -13.78 20.91
N SER A 80 1.16 -13.66 19.92
CA SER A 80 0.98 -14.31 18.61
C SER A 80 1.12 -15.83 18.67
N MET A 81 1.90 -16.36 19.61
CA MET A 81 2.00 -17.81 19.84
C MET A 81 0.78 -18.38 20.57
N ALA A 82 0.19 -17.63 21.51
CA ALA A 82 -1.03 -18.03 22.20
C ALA A 82 -2.23 -18.13 21.24
N ALA A 83 -2.39 -17.16 20.34
CA ALA A 83 -3.45 -17.17 19.33
C ALA A 83 -3.28 -18.30 18.27
N ALA A 84 -2.06 -18.79 18.05
CA ALA A 84 -1.80 -19.90 17.13
C ALA A 84 -2.10 -21.28 17.76
N LEU A 85 -2.14 -21.39 19.09
CA LEU A 85 -2.38 -22.66 19.81
C LEU A 85 -3.87 -22.95 20.04
N GLU A 86 -4.76 -21.95 20.03
CA GLU A 86 -6.22 -22.14 20.20
C GLU A 86 -6.89 -22.91 19.03
N GLY A 87 -6.18 -23.09 17.90
CA GLY A 87 -6.69 -23.83 16.75
C GLY A 87 -6.32 -25.32 16.67
N VAL A 88 -5.45 -25.81 17.56
CA VAL A 88 -5.05 -27.23 17.55
C VAL A 88 -5.77 -27.96 18.68
N GLY A 89 -7.05 -28.27 18.44
CA GLY A 89 -7.80 -29.21 19.24
C GLY A 89 -7.13 -30.59 19.22
N VAL A 90 -6.29 -30.87 20.20
CA VAL A 90 -5.97 -32.24 20.62
C VAL A 90 -6.65 -32.43 21.97
N GLU A 91 -7.88 -32.92 21.93
CA GLU A 91 -8.40 -33.72 23.04
C GLU A 91 -7.59 -35.03 23.10
N LEU A 92 -7.29 -35.45 24.33
CA LEU A 92 -6.57 -36.69 24.67
C LEU A 92 -7.26 -37.94 24.12
#